data_AF-A0A7J9CNI4-F1
#
_entry.id   AF-A0A7J9CNI4-F1
#
_cell.length_a   1.000
_cell.length_b   1.000
_cell.length_c   1.000
_cell.angle_alpha   90.00
_cell.angle_beta   90.00
_cell.angle_gamma   90.00
#
_symmetry.space_group_name_H-M   'P 1'
#
loop_
_entity.id
_entity.type
_entity.pdbx_description
1 polymer ?
#
loop_
_entity_poly.entity_id
_entity_poly.type
_entity_poly.pdbx_seq_one_letter_code
_entity_poly.pdbx_strand_id
1 'polypeptide(L)'
;FLEISPEGKVPVVKFDDKWVADSDVIVGIIEDKFPEPSLKTLPEFAHVGSKIFGTFITFLKSKDANNGSEQDLVNELKALDEHLKG
;
A
#
# COMPACT_ATOMS: atom_id res chain seq x y z
N PHE A 1 -20.80 13.25 2.74
CA PHE A 1 -19.72 12.28 2.50
C PHE A 1 -20.26 10.88 2.20
N LEU A 2 -21.09 10.30 3.07
CA LEU A 2 -21.64 8.95 2.81
C LEU A 2 -22.44 8.83 1.50
N GLU A 3 -23.02 9.93 1.00
CA GLU A 3 -23.65 9.97 -0.34
C GLU A 3 -22.68 9.64 -1.48
N ILE A 4 -21.38 9.93 -1.33
CA ILE A 4 -20.35 9.70 -2.36
C ILE A 4 -19.47 8.48 -2.05
N SER A 5 -19.50 8.00 -0.80
CA SER A 5 -18.81 6.79 -0.32
C SER A 5 -19.73 6.07 0.67
N PRO A 6 -20.66 5.23 0.18
CA PRO A 6 -21.67 4.59 1.04
C PRO A 6 -21.07 3.74 2.16
N GLU A 7 -19.89 3.16 1.92
CA GLU A 7 -19.15 2.37 2.91
C GLU A 7 -18.35 3.23 3.89
N GLY A 8 -18.36 4.55 3.72
CA GLY A 8 -17.58 5.48 4.55
C GLY A 8 -16.06 5.34 4.39
N LYS A 9 -15.60 4.60 3.39
CA LYS A 9 -14.17 4.37 3.12
C LYS A 9 -13.50 5.64 2.59
N VAL A 10 -12.24 5.79 2.97
CA VAL A 10 -11.30 6.80 2.47
C VAL A 10 -10.01 6.08 2.04
N PRO A 11 -9.25 6.59 1.05
CA PRO A 11 -9.47 7.82 0.30
C PRO A 11 -10.57 7.72 -0.78
N VAL A 12 -11.11 8.88 -1.17
CA VAL A 12 -12.02 9.05 -2.32
C VAL A 12 -11.65 10.34 -3.05
N VAL A 13 -11.52 10.29 -4.37
CA VAL A 13 -11.13 11.43 -5.22
C VAL A 13 -12.18 11.64 -6.32
N LYS A 14 -12.41 12.90 -6.70
CA LYS A 14 -13.33 13.26 -7.78
C LYS A 14 -12.57 13.51 -9.08
N PHE A 15 -12.83 12.71 -10.11
CA PHE A 15 -12.30 12.87 -11.47
C PHE A 15 -13.46 13.08 -12.46
N ASP A 16 -13.44 14.15 -13.25
CA ASP A 16 -14.46 14.46 -14.27
C ASP A 16 -15.91 14.23 -13.78
N ASP A 17 -16.22 14.76 -12.60
CA ASP A 17 -17.49 14.61 -11.90
C ASP A 17 -17.86 13.22 -11.37
N LYS A 18 -16.97 12.23 -11.47
CA LYS A 18 -17.13 10.90 -10.88
C LYS A 18 -16.26 10.73 -9.63
N TRP A 19 -16.85 10.18 -8.57
CA TRP A 19 -16.13 9.82 -7.36
C TRP A 19 -15.54 8.42 -7.50
N VAL A 20 -14.24 8.29 -7.21
CA VAL A 20 -13.49 7.04 -7.26
C VAL A 20 -12.88 6.79 -5.89
N ALA A 21 -13.09 5.60 -5.34
CA ALA A 21 -12.45 5.11 -4.13
C ALA A 21 -11.33 4.11 -4.48
N ASP A 22 -10.63 3.60 -3.46
CA ASP A 22 -9.48 2.69 -3.58
C ASP A 22 -8.20 3.42 -4.02
N SER A 23 -7.18 3.42 -3.15
CA SER A 23 -5.92 4.11 -3.44
C SER A 23 -5.22 3.56 -4.69
N ASP A 24 -5.29 2.24 -4.94
CA ASP A 24 -4.60 1.62 -6.07
C ASP A 24 -5.24 2.05 -7.40
N VAL A 25 -6.57 2.17 -7.42
CA VAL A 25 -7.32 2.69 -8.57
C VAL A 25 -7.07 4.18 -8.75
N ILE A 26 -7.11 4.96 -7.67
CA ILE A 26 -6.92 6.41 -7.69
C ILE A 26 -5.54 6.76 -8.27
N VAL A 27 -4.46 6.14 -7.80
CA VAL A 27 -3.12 6.45 -8.29
C VAL A 27 -2.92 6.03 -9.75
N GLY A 28 -3.56 4.94 -10.18
CA GLY A 28 -3.56 4.54 -11.60
C GLY A 28 -4.22 5.59 -12.51
N ILE A 29 -5.37 6.14 -12.10
CA ILE A 29 -6.04 7.21 -12.85
C ILE A 29 -5.19 8.48 -12.88
N ILE A 30 -4.48 8.80 -11.78
CA ILE A 30 -3.58 9.96 -11.73
C ILE A 30 -2.43 9.80 -12.74
N GLU A 31 -1.78 8.63 -12.79
CA GLU A 31 -0.70 8.35 -13.74
C GLU A 31 -1.20 8.45 -15.20
N ASP A 32 -2.40 7.95 -15.51
CA ASP A 32 -2.97 8.02 -16.86
C ASP A 32 -3.34 9.47 -17.27
N LYS A 33 -3.87 10.27 -16.34
CA LYS A 33 -4.28 11.67 -16.60
C LYS A 33 -3.11 12.65 -16.61
N PHE A 34 -2.09 12.38 -15.80
CA PHE A 34 -0.92 13.23 -15.59
C PHE A 34 0.36 12.39 -15.74
N PRO A 35 0.70 11.97 -16.96
CA PRO A 35 1.78 11.01 -17.20
C PRO A 35 3.19 11.57 -16.97
N GLU A 36 3.32 12.89 -16.74
CA GLU A 36 4.61 13.55 -16.58
C GLU A 36 4.65 14.43 -15.31
N PRO A 37 5.65 14.23 -14.43
CA PRO A 37 6.66 13.17 -14.48
C PRO A 37 6.06 11.79 -14.16
N SER A 38 6.48 10.75 -14.88
CA SER A 38 5.98 9.38 -14.63
C SER A 38 6.42 8.87 -13.25
N LEU A 39 5.47 8.28 -12.51
CA LEU A 39 5.70 7.62 -11.23
C LEU A 39 5.51 6.10 -11.32
N LYS A 40 5.38 5.57 -12.54
CA LYS A 40 5.13 4.15 -12.77
C LYS A 40 6.30 3.28 -12.30
N THR A 41 6.02 2.41 -11.33
CA THR A 41 6.95 1.36 -10.89
C THR A 41 7.05 0.27 -11.96
N LEU A 42 8.27 -0.24 -12.18
CA LEU A 42 8.48 -1.41 -13.05
C LEU A 42 7.78 -2.66 -12.47
N PRO A 43 7.16 -3.53 -13.30
CA PRO A 43 6.37 -4.67 -12.81
C PRO A 43 7.12 -5.60 -11.86
N GLU A 44 8.42 -5.82 -12.09
CA GLU A 44 9.29 -6.63 -11.23
C GLU A 44 9.46 -6.08 -9.81
N PHE A 45 9.21 -4.78 -9.61
CA PHE A 45 9.34 -4.11 -8.32
C PHE A 45 7.99 -3.80 -7.66
N ALA A 46 6.87 -4.09 -8.32
CA ALA A 46 5.52 -3.74 -7.85
C ALA A 46 5.13 -4.33 -6.49
N HIS A 47 5.80 -5.42 -6.07
CA HIS A 47 5.49 -6.12 -4.83
C HIS A 47 6.59 -6.04 -3.76
N VAL A 48 7.66 -5.28 -4.03
CA VAL A 48 8.74 -5.05 -3.06
C VAL A 48 8.15 -4.41 -1.80
N GLY A 49 8.34 -5.06 -0.64
CA GLY A 49 7.84 -4.57 0.65
C GLY A 49 6.33 -4.74 0.91
N SER A 50 5.57 -5.36 -0.01
CA SER A 50 4.09 -5.46 0.08
C SER A 50 3.55 -6.11 1.35
N LYS A 51 4.33 -6.97 2.02
CA LYS A 51 3.93 -7.66 3.26
C LYS A 51 4.26 -6.90 4.54
N ILE A 52 5.14 -5.89 4.49
CA ILE A 52 5.67 -5.19 5.67
C ILE A 52 4.55 -4.61 6.52
N PHE A 53 3.56 -3.94 5.91
CA PHE A 53 2.46 -3.36 6.66
C PHE A 53 1.63 -4.41 7.40
N GLY A 54 1.36 -5.54 6.75
CA GLY A 54 0.59 -6.64 7.33
C GLY A 54 1.32 -7.31 8.52
N THR A 55 2.62 -7.58 8.36
CA THR A 55 3.45 -8.16 9.44
C THR A 55 3.64 -7.17 10.58
N PHE A 56 3.82 -5.88 10.29
CA PHE A 56 3.88 -4.82 11.30
C PHE A 56 2.61 -4.75 12.14
N ILE A 57 1.42 -4.73 11.52
CA ILE A 57 0.15 -4.68 12.26
C ILE A 57 -0.04 -5.95 13.11
N THR A 58 0.38 -7.11 12.60
CA THR A 58 0.33 -8.38 13.34
C THR A 58 1.22 -8.33 14.59
N PHE A 59 2.46 -7.87 14.43
CA PHE A 59 3.39 -7.67 15.54
C PHE A 59 2.87 -6.65 16.55
N LEU A 60 2.43 -5.48 16.09
CA LEU A 60 1.90 -4.39 16.94
C LEU A 60 0.72 -4.83 17.80
N LYS A 61 -0.17 -5.67 17.26
CA LYS A 61 -1.35 -6.19 17.96
C LYS A 61 -1.04 -7.43 18.81
N SER A 62 0.15 -8.01 18.66
CA SER A 62 0.53 -9.21 19.39
C SER A 62 0.52 -8.95 20.89
N LYS A 63 -0.01 -9.91 21.64
CA LYS A 63 0.07 -9.95 23.11
C LYS A 63 0.97 -11.08 23.62
N ASP A 64 1.55 -11.85 22.70
CA ASP A 64 2.42 -12.98 22.98
C ASP A 64 3.77 -12.76 22.29
N ALA A 65 4.83 -12.65 23.08
CA ALA A 65 6.19 -12.46 22.58
C ALA A 65 6.72 -13.71 21.84
N ASN A 66 6.11 -14.88 22.02
CA ASN A 66 6.59 -16.14 21.45
C ASN A 66 5.87 -16.57 20.18
N ASN A 67 4.94 -15.77 19.65
CA ASN A 67 4.13 -16.16 18.49
C ASN A 67 4.82 -15.96 17.13
N GLY A 68 6.07 -15.50 17.11
CA GLY A 68 6.87 -15.32 15.89
C GLY A 68 6.62 -14.04 15.09
N SER A 69 5.63 -13.22 15.45
CA SER A 69 5.25 -12.02 14.68
C SER A 69 6.37 -10.98 14.53
N GLU A 70 7.25 -10.85 15.53
CA GLU A 70 8.44 -10.00 15.44
C GLU A 70 9.40 -10.49 14.35
N GLN A 71 9.67 -11.80 14.33
CA GLN A 71 10.60 -12.40 13.38
C GLN A 71 10.06 -12.31 11.95
N ASP A 72 8.74 -12.45 11.77
CA ASP A 72 8.09 -12.26 10.47
C ASP A 72 8.27 -10.83 9.95
N LEU A 73 8.10 -9.81 10.81
CA LEU A 73 8.37 -8.41 10.44
C LEU A 73 9.84 -8.19 10.09
N VAL A 74 10.77 -8.70 10.92
CA VAL A 74 12.21 -8.58 10.67
C VAL A 74 12.61 -9.23 9.35
N ASN A 75 12.01 -10.35 8.97
CA ASN A 75 12.28 -11.02 7.70
C ASN A 75 11.86 -10.14 6.50
N GLU A 76 10.67 -9.54 6.55
CA GLU A 76 10.19 -8.64 5.48
C GLU A 76 11.03 -7.35 5.38
N LEU A 77 11.49 -6.82 6.52
CA LEU A 77 12.40 -5.67 6.53
C LEU A 77 13.78 -6.00 5.95
N LYS A 78 14.33 -7.19 6.24
CA LYS A 78 15.58 -7.65 5.63
C LYS A 78 15.44 -7.83 4.12
N ALA A 79 14.33 -8.42 3.65
CA ALA A 79 14.08 -8.57 2.21
C ALA A 79 14.03 -7.21 1.49
N LEU A 80 13.45 -6.17 2.12
CA LEU A 80 13.48 -4.81 1.58
C LEU A 80 14.89 -4.20 1.60
N ASP A 81 15.63 -4.35 2.70
CA ASP A 81 17.00 -3.85 2.83
C ASP A 81 17.96 -4.51 1.81
N GLU A 82 17.84 -5.81 1.58
CA GLU A 82 18.57 -6.54 0.55
C GLU A 82 18.24 -6.00 -0.85
N HIS A 83 16.97 -5.78 -1.17
CA HIS A 83 16.55 -5.18 -2.44
C HIS A 83 17.13 -3.76 -2.65
N LEU A 84 17.16 -2.94 -1.59
CA LEU A 84 17.68 -1.57 -1.67
C LEU A 84 19.20 -1.49 -1.81
N LYS A 85 19.94 -2.49 -1.33
CA LYS A 85 21.40 -2.53 -1.41
C LYS A 85 21.94 -2.89 -2.80
N GLY A 86 21.13 -3.57 -3.62
CA GLY A 86 21.52 -4.03 -4.96
C GLY A 86 22.26 -5.36 -4.92
#